data_AF-A0A3G9GVB7-F1
#
_entry.id   AF-A0A3G9GVB7-F1
#
_cell.length_a   1.000
_cell.length_b   1.000
_cell.length_c   1.000
_cell.angle_alpha   90.00
_cell.angle_beta   90.00
_cell.angle_gamma   90.00
#
_symmetry.space_group_name_H-M   'P 1'
#
loop_
_entity.id
_entity.type
_entity.pdbx_description
1 polymer ?
#
loop_
_entity_poly.entity_id
_entity_poly.type
_entity_poly.pdbx_seq_one_letter_code
_entity_poly.pdbx_strand_id
1 'polypeptide(L)'
;MLFYQPLDGYRFNSDSIFLYDFIRSFSPSGELLDVGCGVGVIGLLLARDFNLRPTLVDKQRLMVSYARKNAEINGIEAEVVLGDFLEFESPERFDFVVSNPPFYHEDVIKSEDLHIHACRYNSHLPPKPFFAKVKRLLKPRGRFFSVTTHRRSPIL
;
A
#
# COMPACT_ATOMS: atom_id res chain seq x y z
N MET A 1 -10.61 15.18 -2.90
CA MET A 1 -9.76 14.94 -1.71
C MET A 1 -8.49 15.73 -1.85
N LEU A 2 -7.94 16.19 -0.74
CA LEU A 2 -6.63 16.83 -0.67
C LEU A 2 -5.63 15.82 -0.10
N PHE A 3 -4.42 15.75 -0.66
CA PHE A 3 -3.35 14.89 -0.14
C PHE A 3 -2.09 15.71 0.07
N TYR A 4 -1.59 15.71 1.30
CA TYR A 4 -0.24 16.12 1.64
C TYR A 4 0.72 14.97 1.38
N GLN A 5 1.87 15.30 0.80
CA GLN A 5 2.95 14.36 0.54
C GLN A 5 4.29 15.08 0.66
N PRO A 6 5.40 14.33 0.87
CA PRO A 6 6.74 14.90 0.83
C PRO A 6 7.00 15.68 -0.48
N LEU A 7 7.78 16.76 -0.39
CA LEU A 7 8.27 17.47 -1.57
C LEU A 7 9.27 16.60 -2.36
N ASP A 8 10.09 15.84 -1.64
CA ASP A 8 11.12 14.94 -2.18
C ASP A 8 10.89 13.49 -1.72
N GLY A 9 11.33 12.51 -2.52
CA GLY A 9 11.16 11.08 -2.25
C GLY A 9 9.94 10.46 -2.92
N TYR A 10 9.47 9.33 -2.40
CA TYR A 10 8.35 8.59 -2.99
C TYR A 10 7.04 9.39 -2.89
N ARG A 11 6.36 9.52 -4.03
CA ARG A 11 5.05 10.15 -4.19
C ARG A 11 4.12 9.14 -4.83
N PHE A 12 2.82 9.23 -4.52
CA PHE A 12 1.85 8.40 -5.22
C PHE A 12 1.89 8.74 -6.72
N ASN A 13 1.70 7.72 -7.55
CA ASN A 13 1.82 7.83 -9.01
C ASN A 13 0.52 7.36 -9.67
N SER A 14 0.55 7.24 -11.00
CA SER A 14 -0.59 6.72 -11.78
C SER A 14 -1.02 5.32 -11.36
N ASP A 15 -0.09 4.47 -10.91
CA ASP A 15 -0.39 3.08 -10.55
C ASP A 15 -1.32 3.00 -9.34
N SER A 16 -1.16 3.91 -8.36
CA SER A 16 -2.09 4.04 -7.24
C SER A 16 -3.52 4.33 -7.71
N ILE A 17 -3.67 5.17 -8.74
CA ILE A 17 -4.98 5.54 -9.29
C ILE A 17 -5.56 4.40 -10.13
N PHE A 18 -4.75 3.72 -10.93
CA PHE A 18 -5.17 2.56 -11.71
C PHE A 18 -5.59 1.39 -10.81
N LEU A 19 -4.85 1.14 -9.73
CA LEU A 19 -5.22 0.13 -8.75
C LEU A 19 -6.54 0.48 -8.07
N TYR A 20 -6.73 1.74 -7.66
CA TYR A 20 -8.01 2.21 -7.14
C TYR A 20 -9.16 1.96 -8.15
N ASP A 21 -9.01 2.37 -9.42
CA ASP A 21 -10.08 2.22 -10.42
C ASP A 21 -10.38 0.74 -10.71
N PHE A 22 -9.35 -0.11 -10.75
CA PHE A 22 -9.53 -1.55 -10.87
C PHE A 22 -10.35 -2.12 -9.70
N ILE A 23 -10.00 -1.77 -8.46
CA ILE A 23 -10.70 -2.24 -7.26
C ILE A 23 -12.15 -1.74 -7.21
N ARG A 24 -12.40 -0.51 -7.67
CA ARG A 24 -13.72 0.13 -7.73
C ARG A 24 -14.76 -0.75 -8.43
N SER A 25 -14.36 -1.49 -9.46
CA SER A 25 -15.24 -2.39 -10.22
C SER A 25 -15.82 -3.56 -9.41
N PHE A 26 -15.26 -3.85 -8.23
CA PHE A 26 -15.69 -4.94 -7.37
C PHE A 26 -16.66 -4.52 -6.26
N SER A 27 -17.03 -3.23 -6.18
CA SER A 27 -17.89 -2.66 -5.13
C SER A 27 -17.47 -3.11 -3.71
N PRO A 28 -16.22 -2.81 -3.29
CA PRO A 28 -15.68 -3.33 -2.03
C PRO A 28 -16.45 -2.80 -0.81
N SER A 29 -16.52 -3.61 0.24
CA SER A 29 -17.08 -3.22 1.54
C SER A 29 -16.49 -4.05 2.67
N GLY A 30 -16.40 -3.51 3.88
CA GLY A 30 -15.87 -4.20 5.06
C GLY A 30 -14.48 -3.73 5.48
N GLU A 31 -13.66 -4.64 6.01
CA GLU A 31 -12.33 -4.34 6.53
C GLU A 31 -11.30 -4.27 5.39
N LEU A 32 -10.53 -3.18 5.32
CA LEU A 32 -9.49 -2.95 4.32
C LEU A 32 -8.12 -2.80 4.98
N LEU A 33 -7.13 -3.55 4.50
CA LEU A 33 -5.72 -3.35 4.86
C LEU A 33 -4.95 -2.78 3.67
N ASP A 34 -4.37 -1.59 3.82
CA ASP A 34 -3.45 -0.99 2.84
C ASP A 34 -2.00 -1.17 3.32
N VAL A 35 -1.27 -2.07 2.66
CA VAL A 35 0.09 -2.48 3.05
C VAL A 35 1.12 -1.68 2.28
N GLY A 36 2.03 -1.02 3.02
CA GLY A 36 2.95 -0.06 2.42
C GLY A 36 2.17 1.14 1.89
N CYS A 37 1.27 1.67 2.73
CA CYS A 37 0.25 2.63 2.32
C CYS A 37 0.82 3.99 1.84
N GLY A 38 2.11 4.27 2.10
CA GLY A 38 2.72 5.55 1.80
C GLY A 38 1.95 6.68 2.49
N VAL A 39 1.48 7.65 1.70
CA VAL A 39 0.66 8.76 2.21
C VAL A 39 -0.84 8.44 2.31
N GLY A 40 -1.23 7.17 2.14
CA GLY A 40 -2.59 6.66 2.33
C GLY A 40 -3.52 6.77 1.12
N VAL A 41 -2.99 7.01 -0.09
CA VAL A 41 -3.84 7.35 -1.25
C VAL A 41 -4.86 6.28 -1.60
N ILE A 42 -4.44 5.02 -1.69
CA ILE A 42 -5.32 3.92 -2.14
C ILE A 42 -6.40 3.66 -1.08
N GLY A 43 -5.98 3.40 0.16
CA GLY A 43 -6.89 3.12 1.26
C GLY A 43 -7.90 4.24 1.51
N LEU A 44 -7.46 5.50 1.50
CA LEU A 44 -8.34 6.65 1.77
C LEU A 44 -9.27 6.95 0.58
N LEU A 45 -8.84 6.78 -0.68
CA LEU A 45 -9.74 6.92 -1.83
C LEU A 45 -10.83 5.84 -1.80
N LEU A 46 -10.48 4.60 -1.48
CA LEU A 46 -11.45 3.51 -1.38
C LEU A 46 -12.43 3.75 -0.22
N ALA A 47 -11.97 4.18 0.95
CA ALA A 47 -12.84 4.48 2.09
C ALA A 47 -13.75 5.70 1.87
N ARG A 48 -13.36 6.65 1.02
CA ARG A 48 -14.24 7.77 0.64
C ARG A 48 -15.46 7.28 -0.14
N ASP A 49 -15.25 6.40 -1.11
CA ASP A 49 -16.28 6.03 -2.10
C ASP A 49 -17.08 4.79 -1.71
N PHE A 50 -16.57 4.01 -0.76
CA PHE A 50 -17.12 2.73 -0.38
C PHE A 50 -17.19 2.59 1.14
N ASN A 51 -18.08 1.71 1.61
CA ASN A 51 -18.21 1.38 3.03
C ASN A 51 -17.05 0.47 3.49
N LEU A 52 -15.85 1.03 3.54
CA LEU A 52 -14.62 0.36 3.96
C LEU A 52 -14.07 1.00 5.23
N ARG A 53 -13.54 0.16 6.13
CA ARG A 53 -12.78 0.58 7.31
C ARG A 53 -11.29 0.31 7.05
N PRO A 54 -10.51 1.37 6.74
CA PRO A 54 -9.11 1.19 6.37
C PRO A 54 -8.18 1.12 7.59
N THR A 55 -7.35 0.09 7.62
CA THR A 55 -6.09 0.04 8.37
C THR A 55 -4.94 0.28 7.39
N LEU A 56 -4.15 1.31 7.64
CA LEU A 56 -3.04 1.78 6.79
C LEU A 56 -1.72 1.46 7.49
N VAL A 57 -0.90 0.58 6.91
CA VAL A 57 0.38 0.15 7.50
C VAL A 57 1.54 0.62 6.64
N ASP A 58 2.50 1.33 7.23
CA ASP A 58 3.79 1.64 6.58
C ASP A 58 4.93 1.62 7.61
N LYS A 59 6.11 1.20 7.17
CA LYS A 59 7.32 1.15 8.03
C LYS A 59 7.98 2.52 8.18
N GLN A 60 7.67 3.48 7.32
CA GLN A 60 8.28 4.79 7.32
C GLN A 60 7.46 5.78 8.15
N ARG A 61 8.06 6.27 9.25
CA ARG A 61 7.43 7.26 10.15
C ARG A 61 6.91 8.50 9.43
N LEU A 62 7.65 8.98 8.43
CA LEU A 62 7.26 10.13 7.62
C LEU A 62 5.97 9.85 6.83
N MET A 63 5.88 8.69 6.16
CA MET A 63 4.71 8.29 5.38
C MET A 63 3.47 8.14 6.27
N VAL A 64 3.60 7.45 7.39
CA VAL A 64 2.53 7.33 8.41
C VAL A 64 2.04 8.70 8.89
N SER A 65 2.95 9.68 9.10
CA SER A 65 2.55 11.02 9.51
C SER A 65 1.69 11.73 8.45
N TYR A 66 2.02 11.56 7.16
CA TYR A 66 1.19 12.07 6.06
C TYR A 66 -0.12 11.32 5.94
N ALA A 67 -0.12 9.98 6.04
CA ALA A 67 -1.34 9.17 6.00
C ALA A 67 -2.34 9.58 7.09
N ARG A 68 -1.88 9.79 8.34
CA ARG A 68 -2.72 10.31 9.43
C ARG A 68 -3.30 11.68 9.11
N LYS A 69 -2.44 12.62 8.69
CA LYS A 69 -2.88 13.97 8.32
C LYS A 69 -3.89 13.94 7.17
N ASN A 70 -3.67 13.09 6.16
CA ASN A 70 -4.56 12.94 5.02
C ASN A 70 -5.90 12.31 5.41
N ALA A 71 -5.91 11.35 6.33
CA ALA A 71 -7.15 10.81 6.89
C ALA A 71 -7.94 11.92 7.61
N GLU A 72 -7.28 12.66 8.50
CA GLU A 72 -7.86 13.76 9.28
C GLU A 72 -8.45 14.87 8.39
N ILE A 73 -7.66 15.42 7.46
CA ILE A 73 -8.11 16.56 6.63
C ILE A 73 -9.19 16.19 5.61
N ASN A 74 -9.36 14.90 5.31
CA ASN A 74 -10.47 14.43 4.47
C ASN A 74 -11.64 13.88 5.30
N GLY A 75 -11.58 13.92 6.64
CA GLY A 75 -12.63 13.42 7.52
C GLY A 75 -12.88 11.91 7.42
N ILE A 76 -11.84 11.14 7.11
CA ILE A 76 -11.92 9.68 6.96
C ILE A 76 -11.35 9.03 8.21
N GLU A 77 -12.15 8.22 8.89
CA GLU A 77 -11.68 7.38 9.99
C GLU A 77 -10.81 6.25 9.43
N ALA A 78 -9.56 6.21 9.87
CA ALA A 78 -8.59 5.21 9.45
C ALA A 78 -7.67 4.87 10.62
N GLU A 79 -7.42 3.58 10.82
CA GLU A 79 -6.34 3.14 11.70
C GLU A 79 -5.02 3.30 10.94
N VAL A 80 -4.05 4.03 11.49
CA VAL A 80 -2.75 4.22 10.84
C VAL A 80 -1.63 3.72 11.73
N VAL A 81 -0.92 2.70 11.24
CA VAL A 81 0.06 1.91 11.99
C VAL A 81 1.45 2.14 11.43
N LEU A 82 2.39 2.49 12.32
CA LEU A 82 3.82 2.50 12.02
C LEU A 82 4.40 1.13 12.35
N GLY A 83 4.85 0.40 11.34
CA GLY A 83 5.47 -0.91 11.54
C GLY A 83 5.80 -1.64 10.24
N ASP A 84 6.62 -2.68 10.36
CA ASP A 84 6.84 -3.63 9.27
C ASP A 84 5.60 -4.52 9.12
N PHE A 85 5.11 -4.68 7.89
CA PHE A 85 3.98 -5.55 7.59
C PHE A 85 4.22 -7.02 7.96
N LEU A 86 5.46 -7.50 7.89
CA LEU A 86 5.76 -8.88 8.29
C LEU A 86 5.56 -9.10 9.79
N GLU A 87 5.79 -8.06 10.59
CA GLU A 87 5.62 -8.04 12.04
C GLU A 87 4.23 -7.58 12.47
N PHE A 88 3.49 -6.90 11.60
CA PHE A 88 2.13 -6.44 11.85
C PHE A 88 1.21 -7.61 12.21
N GLU A 89 0.54 -7.52 13.36
CA GLU A 89 -0.49 -8.47 13.78
C GLU A 89 -1.80 -7.72 14.00
N SER A 90 -2.90 -8.36 13.63
CA SER A 90 -4.25 -7.84 13.82
C SER A 90 -5.12 -8.94 14.42
N PRO A 91 -5.94 -8.63 15.45
CA PRO A 91 -6.92 -9.58 15.96
C PRO A 91 -8.04 -9.85 14.93
N GLU A 92 -8.26 -8.91 14.01
CA GLU A 92 -9.26 -9.00 12.96
C GLU A 92 -8.64 -9.37 11.60
N ARG A 93 -9.46 -10.02 10.78
CA ARG A 93 -9.13 -10.35 9.39
C ARG A 93 -9.75 -9.33 8.45
N PHE A 94 -9.21 -9.24 7.24
CA PHE A 94 -9.62 -8.24 6.24
C PHE A 94 -10.44 -8.85 5.11
N ASP A 95 -11.45 -8.11 4.63
CA ASP A 95 -12.19 -8.43 3.42
C ASP A 95 -11.33 -8.12 2.18
N PHE A 96 -10.53 -7.06 2.27
CA PHE A 96 -9.65 -6.59 1.22
C PHE A 96 -8.25 -6.30 1.78
N VAL A 97 -7.23 -6.80 1.08
CA VAL A 97 -5.85 -6.36 1.29
C VAL A 97 -5.36 -5.74 -0.01
N VAL A 98 -4.79 -4.55 0.05
CA VAL A 98 -4.27 -3.83 -1.10
C VAL A 98 -2.82 -3.48 -0.85
N SER A 99 -2.02 -3.47 -1.91
CA SER A 99 -0.65 -3.00 -1.81
C SER A 99 -0.14 -2.53 -3.16
N ASN A 100 0.52 -1.37 -3.18
CA ASN A 100 1.34 -0.94 -4.30
C ASN A 100 2.82 -0.86 -3.86
N PRO A 101 3.49 -2.02 -3.65
CA PRO A 101 4.89 -2.01 -3.25
C PRO A 101 5.74 -1.34 -4.34
N PRO A 102 6.82 -0.66 -3.96
CA PRO A 102 7.83 -0.24 -4.92
C PRO A 102 8.55 -1.49 -5.46
N PHE A 103 7.97 -2.18 -6.44
CA PHE A 103 8.60 -3.30 -7.13
C PHE A 103 9.64 -2.77 -8.12
N TYR A 104 10.76 -2.26 -7.61
CA TYR A 104 11.92 -1.93 -8.43
C TYR A 104 12.86 -3.14 -8.48
N HIS A 105 13.01 -3.72 -9.68
CA HIS A 105 14.03 -4.71 -9.94
C HIS A 105 15.43 -4.11 -9.78
N GLU A 106 16.40 -4.93 -9.37
CA GLU A 106 17.80 -4.55 -9.09
C GLU A 106 18.54 -3.90 -10.27
N ASP A 107 18.00 -4.02 -11.49
CA ASP A 107 18.63 -3.59 -12.75
C ASP A 107 18.28 -2.16 -13.22
N VAL A 108 17.49 -1.39 -12.46
CA VAL A 108 17.14 -0.01 -12.84
C VAL A 108 18.27 0.95 -12.48
N ILE A 109 18.78 1.66 -13.49
CA ILE A 109 19.88 2.64 -13.42
C ILE A 109 19.83 3.44 -12.11
N LYS A 110 20.95 3.39 -11.39
CA LYS A 110 21.16 3.94 -10.05
C LYS A 110 21.10 5.46 -10.12
N SER A 111 20.12 6.07 -9.45
CA SER A 111 20.13 7.52 -9.18
C SER A 111 20.97 7.77 -7.94
N GLU A 112 21.80 8.80 -7.95
CA GLU A 112 22.77 9.15 -6.89
C GLU A 112 22.13 9.62 -5.56
N ASP A 113 20.79 9.67 -5.48
CA ASP A 113 20.07 10.13 -4.29
C ASP A 113 20.03 9.11 -3.15
N LEU A 114 20.67 9.48 -2.03
CA LEU A 114 20.76 8.70 -0.79
C LEU A 114 19.40 8.28 -0.20
N HIS A 115 18.34 9.06 -0.45
CA HIS A 115 16.97 8.75 0.00
C HIS A 115 16.30 7.65 -0.84
N ILE A 116 16.60 7.61 -2.15
CA ILE A 116 16.17 6.53 -3.05
C ILE A 116 16.93 5.24 -2.69
N HIS A 117 18.21 5.37 -2.29
CA HIS A 117 19.01 4.26 -1.79
C HIS A 117 18.41 3.61 -0.53
N ALA A 118 18.07 4.35 0.52
CA ALA A 118 17.48 3.76 1.73
C ALA A 118 16.13 3.05 1.44
N CYS A 119 15.33 3.61 0.53
CA CYS A 119 14.08 3.02 0.05
C CYS A 119 14.26 1.79 -0.83
N ARG A 120 15.46 1.51 -1.37
CA ARG A 120 15.75 0.35 -2.23
C ARG A 120 16.51 -0.75 -1.47
N TYR A 121 17.53 -0.40 -0.68
CA TYR A 121 18.36 -1.35 0.04
C TYR A 121 17.64 -2.07 1.19
N ASN A 122 16.64 -1.42 1.80
CA ASN A 122 15.95 -1.94 2.98
C ASN A 122 14.54 -2.50 2.68
N SER A 123 14.24 -2.80 1.40
CA SER A 123 12.86 -2.73 0.89
C SER A 123 12.33 -3.90 0.06
N HIS A 124 13.10 -4.96 -0.15
CA HIS A 124 12.50 -6.16 -0.73
C HIS A 124 11.66 -6.84 0.34
N LEU A 125 10.36 -6.57 0.34
CA LEU A 125 9.38 -7.38 1.05
C LEU A 125 9.40 -8.75 0.36
N PRO A 126 9.95 -9.80 1.00
CA PRO A 126 10.20 -11.06 0.34
C PRO A 126 8.84 -11.65 -0.11
N PRO A 127 8.64 -11.95 -1.41
CA PRO A 127 7.31 -12.27 -1.95
C PRO A 127 6.64 -13.43 -1.22
N LYS A 128 7.41 -14.48 -0.88
CA LYS A 128 6.87 -15.67 -0.20
C LYS A 128 6.32 -15.34 1.21
N PRO A 129 7.10 -14.80 2.16
CA PRO A 129 6.57 -14.35 3.45
C PRO A 129 5.45 -13.33 3.33
N PHE A 130 5.55 -12.40 2.38
CA PHE A 130 4.51 -11.40 2.12
C PHE A 130 3.16 -12.05 1.79
N PHE A 131 3.10 -12.87 0.74
CA PHE A 131 1.85 -13.52 0.33
C PHE A 131 1.34 -14.50 1.40
N ALA A 132 2.23 -15.16 2.14
CA ALA A 132 1.83 -16.00 3.26
C ALA A 132 1.14 -15.18 4.38
N LYS A 133 1.68 -14.00 4.71
CA LYS A 133 1.09 -13.09 5.69
C LYS A 133 -0.24 -12.50 5.19
N VAL A 134 -0.31 -12.05 3.94
CA VAL A 134 -1.56 -11.60 3.30
C VAL A 134 -2.64 -12.68 3.40
N LYS A 135 -2.32 -13.92 3.02
CA LYS A 135 -3.26 -15.05 3.12
C LYS A 135 -3.73 -15.30 4.56
N ARG A 136 -2.86 -15.15 5.56
CA ARG A 136 -3.21 -15.30 6.98
C ARG A 136 -4.17 -14.20 7.46
N LEU A 137 -4.03 -12.98 6.94
CA LEU A 137 -4.82 -11.82 7.35
C LEU A 137 -6.15 -11.70 6.61
N LEU A 138 -6.34 -12.38 5.47
CA LEU A 138 -7.61 -12.38 4.76
C LEU A 138 -8.70 -13.21 5.46
N LYS A 139 -9.93 -12.74 5.39
CA LYS A 139 -11.15 -13.53 5.66
C LYS A 139 -11.35 -14.61 4.58
N PRO A 140 -12.15 -15.66 4.82
CA PRO A 140 -12.64 -16.52 3.75
C PRO A 140 -13.28 -15.68 2.64
N ARG A 141 -12.91 -15.93 1.37
CA ARG A 141 -13.32 -15.15 0.19
C ARG A 141 -12.81 -13.69 0.14
N GLY A 142 -11.95 -13.28 1.08
CA GLY A 142 -11.26 -12.01 1.00
C GLY A 142 -10.37 -11.93 -0.24
N ARG A 143 -10.14 -10.72 -0.73
CA ARG A 143 -9.40 -10.47 -1.97
C ARG A 143 -8.13 -9.67 -1.70
N PHE A 144 -7.06 -10.06 -2.40
CA PHE A 144 -5.83 -9.30 -2.43
C PHE A 144 -5.65 -8.65 -3.81
N PHE A 145 -5.31 -7.37 -3.82
CA PHE A 145 -5.03 -6.61 -5.03
C PHE A 145 -3.67 -5.93 -4.94
N SER A 146 -2.88 -6.01 -6.00
CA SER A 146 -1.58 -5.36 -6.06
C SER A 146 -1.14 -5.06 -7.47
N VAL A 147 -0.38 -3.98 -7.62
CA VAL A 147 0.33 -3.64 -8.85
C VAL A 147 1.61 -4.47 -8.89
N THR A 148 1.89 -5.11 -10.03
CA THR A 148 3.17 -5.78 -10.27
C THR A 148 3.69 -5.38 -11.64
N THR A 149 5.01 -5.31 -11.79
CA THR A 149 5.64 -5.09 -13.09
C THR A 149 5.69 -6.40 -13.86
N HIS A 150 5.13 -6.41 -15.06
CA HIS A 150 5.23 -7.55 -15.96
C HIS A 150 6.67 -7.65 -16.52
N ARG A 151 7.44 -8.70 -16.16
CA ARG A 151 8.59 -9.11 -16.97
C ARG A 151 8.05 -9.84 -18.20
N ARG A 152 8.38 -9.37 -19.42
CA ARG A 152 8.28 -10.26 -20.59
C ARG A 152 9.10 -11.50 -20.28
N SER A 153 8.48 -12.68 -20.35
CA SER A 153 9.24 -13.93 -20.37
C SER A 153 10.19 -13.88 -21.57
N PRO A 154 11.51 -14.15 -21.41
CA PRO A 154 12.37 -14.38 -22.55
C PRO A 154 12.07 -15.77 -23.11
N ILE A 155 10.94 -15.93 -23.81
CA ILE A 155 10.69 -17.06 -24.69
C ILE A 155 9.97 -16.53 -25.93
N LEU A 156 10.78 -16.01 -26.87
CA LEU A 156 11.04 -16.58 -28.18
C LEU A 156 12.28 -15.90 -28.76
#